data_AF-B1V6R0-F1
#
_entry.id   AF-B1V6R0-F1
#
_cell.length_a   1.000
_cell.length_b   1.000
_cell.length_c   1.000
_cell.angle_alpha   90.00
_cell.angle_beta   90.00
_cell.angle_gamma   90.00
#
_symmetry.space_group_name_H-M   'P 1'
#
loop_
_entity.id
_entity.type
_entity.pdbx_description
1 polymer ?
#
loop_
_entity_poly.entity_id
_entity_poly.type
_entity_poly.pdbx_seq_one_letter_code
_entity_poly.pdbx_strand_id
1 'polypeptide(L)'
;MMDILMEMLMPFMIILSFIFFIIASVYLIWMIICIMKKKRNNDGYEMIEETKESYDESTVYRAIITIGNEKIEIEVDDYDIEDTIIKIETKDEKLYLTDTKNVVLISDKKEIF
;
A
#
# COMPACT_ATOMS: atom_id res chain seq x y z
N MET A 1 49.69 31.30 21.54
CA MET A 1 50.00 30.64 20.24
C MET A 1 48.85 29.73 19.81
N MET A 2 48.30 28.92 20.73
CA MET A 2 47.09 28.11 20.50
C MET A 2 45.82 28.97 20.26
N ASP A 3 45.71 30.11 20.92
CA ASP A 3 44.54 31.02 20.79
C ASP A 3 44.40 31.63 19.40
N ILE A 4 45.51 32.12 18.81
CA ILE A 4 45.54 32.69 17.45
C ILE A 4 45.15 31.62 16.41
N LEU A 5 45.57 30.38 16.64
CA LEU A 5 45.28 29.26 15.75
C LEU A 5 43.80 28.86 15.81
N MET A 6 43.18 28.92 16.99
CA MET A 6 41.73 28.74 17.18
C MET A 6 40.92 29.89 16.57
N GLU A 7 41.40 31.13 16.71
CA GLU A 7 40.76 32.32 16.12
C GLU A 7 40.71 32.26 14.59
N MET A 8 41.79 31.76 13.97
CA MET A 8 41.84 31.52 12.53
C MET A 8 40.99 30.32 12.08
N LEU A 9 40.81 29.30 12.92
CA LEU A 9 40.07 28.08 12.59
C LEU A 9 38.55 28.25 12.71
N MET A 10 38.09 29.08 13.65
CA MET A 10 36.66 29.34 13.89
C MET A 10 35.83 29.65 12.63
N PRO A 11 36.24 30.57 11.73
CA PRO A 11 35.45 30.85 10.52
C PRO A 11 35.32 29.63 9.59
N PHE A 12 36.34 28.78 9.49
CA PHE A 12 36.27 27.56 8.68
C PHE A 12 35.29 26.55 9.27
N MET A 13 35.28 26.40 10.60
CA MET A 13 34.34 25.49 11.29
C MET A 13 32.89 25.95 11.14
N ILE A 14 32.64 27.27 11.15
CA ILE A 14 31.30 27.85 10.93
C ILE A 14 30.82 27.57 9.52
N ILE A 15 31.67 27.81 8.51
CA ILE A 15 31.32 27.54 7.10
C ILE A 15 31.06 26.04 6.90
N LEU A 16 31.92 25.18 7.45
CA LEU A 16 31.76 23.74 7.36
C LEU A 16 30.44 23.28 8.02
N SER A 17 30.11 23.81 9.19
CA SER A 17 28.84 23.55 9.87
C SER A 17 27.63 23.97 9.02
N PHE A 18 27.72 25.12 8.34
CA PHE A 18 26.66 25.60 7.47
C PHE A 18 26.45 24.70 6.24
N ILE A 19 27.52 24.17 5.66
CA ILE A 19 27.45 23.19 4.56
C ILE A 19 26.73 21.92 5.03
N PHE A 20 27.10 21.37 6.19
CA PHE A 20 26.41 20.21 6.76
C PHE A 20 24.95 20.51 7.07
N PHE A 21 24.62 21.72 7.54
CA PHE A 21 23.25 22.14 7.80
C PHE A 21 22.41 22.18 6.51
N ILE A 22 22.95 22.68 5.40
CA ILE A 22 22.26 22.67 4.10
C ILE A 22 21.98 21.23 3.65
N ILE A 23 23.00 20.36 3.69
CA ILE A 23 22.87 18.95 3.28
C ILE A 23 21.81 18.24 4.14
N ALA A 24 21.88 18.42 5.47
CA ALA A 24 20.90 17.86 6.39
C ALA A 24 19.49 18.40 6.12
N SER A 25 19.34 19.70 5.85
CA SER A 25 18.04 20.32 5.55
C SER A 25 17.41 19.75 4.29
N VAL A 26 18.18 19.56 3.21
CA VAL A 26 17.70 18.92 1.98
C VAL A 26 17.26 17.47 2.25
N TYR A 27 18.04 16.72 3.03
CA TYR A 27 17.70 15.36 3.41
C TYR A 27 16.43 15.30 4.28
N LEU A 28 16.26 16.24 5.22
CA LEU A 28 15.05 16.34 6.04
C LEU A 28 13.82 16.67 5.20
N ILE A 29 13.91 17.60 4.25
CA ILE A 29 12.82 17.92 3.33
C ILE A 29 12.46 16.69 2.49
N TRP A 30 13.45 15.97 1.96
CA TRP A 30 13.23 14.71 1.25
C TRP A 30 12.53 13.69 2.16
N MET A 31 13.01 13.50 3.39
CA MET A 31 12.41 12.58 4.36
C MET A 31 10.98 12.96 4.70
N ILE A 32 10.67 14.24 4.89
CA ILE A 32 9.30 14.74 5.11
C ILE A 32 8.44 14.42 3.88
N ILE A 33 8.93 14.65 2.66
CA ILE A 33 8.19 14.29 1.43
C ILE A 33 7.96 12.78 1.36
N CYS A 34 8.95 11.96 1.72
CA CYS A 34 8.79 10.50 1.78
C CYS A 34 7.79 10.07 2.84
N ILE A 35 7.80 10.68 4.02
CA ILE A 35 6.85 10.41 5.11
C ILE A 35 5.45 10.89 4.71
N MET A 36 5.31 12.06 4.09
CA MET A 36 4.03 12.59 3.62
C MET A 36 3.49 11.77 2.45
N LYS A 37 4.36 11.29 1.55
CA LYS A 37 3.98 10.36 0.48
C LYS A 37 3.56 9.03 1.07
N LYS A 38 4.32 8.49 2.04
CA LYS A 38 3.98 7.28 2.78
C LYS A 38 2.70 7.44 3.58
N LYS A 39 2.43 8.62 4.15
CA LYS A 39 1.19 8.94 4.86
C LYS A 39 0.03 9.11 3.89
N ARG A 40 0.19 9.78 2.75
CA ARG A 40 -0.88 9.87 1.74
C ARG A 40 -1.22 8.50 1.13
N ASN A 41 -0.19 7.69 0.98
CA ASN A 41 -0.29 6.27 0.70
C ASN A 41 -1.05 5.59 1.84
N ASN A 42 -0.61 5.72 3.10
CA ASN A 42 -1.23 5.10 4.26
C ASN A 42 -2.64 5.56 4.53
N ASP A 43 -2.99 6.84 4.43
CA ASP A 43 -4.34 7.39 4.52
C ASP A 43 -5.23 6.90 3.35
N GLY A 44 -4.63 6.49 2.22
CA GLY A 44 -5.29 5.75 1.14
C GLY A 44 -5.45 4.24 1.42
N TYR A 45 -4.80 3.73 2.47
CA TYR A 45 -4.91 2.35 2.96
C TYR A 45 -5.58 2.27 4.35
N GLU A 46 -5.64 3.37 5.11
CA GLU A 46 -6.21 3.50 6.46
C GLU A 46 -7.73 3.67 6.37
N MET A 47 -8.24 4.14 5.22
CA MET A 47 -9.65 3.99 4.85
C MET A 47 -10.01 2.55 4.43
N ILE A 48 -9.04 1.62 4.37
CA ILE A 48 -9.27 0.19 4.14
C ILE A 48 -8.97 -0.64 5.41
N GLU A 49 -8.61 0.02 6.53
CA GLU A 49 -8.50 -0.64 7.85
C GLU A 49 -9.55 -0.12 8.84
N GLU A 50 -10.78 0.13 8.36
CA GLU A 50 -11.94 -0.06 9.23
C GLU A 50 -12.62 -1.37 8.84
N THR A 51 -12.59 -2.30 9.80
CA THR A 51 -13.31 -3.58 9.79
C THR A 51 -12.57 -4.74 9.11
N LYS A 52 -11.41 -5.12 9.66
CA LYS A 52 -11.10 -6.55 9.81
C LYS A 52 -12.12 -7.19 10.77
N GLU A 53 -13.38 -7.21 10.36
CA GLU A 53 -14.32 -8.20 10.86
C GLU A 53 -13.73 -9.54 10.45
N SER A 54 -13.55 -10.39 11.45
CA SER A 54 -13.14 -11.77 11.32
C SER A 54 -14.01 -12.48 10.28
N TYR A 55 -13.55 -12.55 9.03
CA TYR A 55 -14.09 -13.49 8.07
C TYR A 55 -13.33 -14.79 8.22
N ASP A 56 -14.09 -15.76 8.68
CA ASP A 56 -13.76 -17.14 8.99
C ASP A 56 -12.79 -17.75 7.95
N GLU A 57 -11.72 -18.34 8.50
CA GLU A 57 -10.47 -18.79 7.87
C GLU A 57 -10.62 -20.01 6.93
N SER A 58 -11.76 -20.22 6.26
CA SER A 58 -11.96 -21.52 5.59
C SER A 58 -12.92 -21.62 4.41
N THR A 59 -13.13 -20.55 3.64
CA THR A 59 -13.96 -20.68 2.43
C THR A 59 -13.13 -20.45 1.18
N VAL A 60 -12.79 -21.53 0.46
CA VAL A 60 -12.31 -21.42 -0.91
C VAL A 60 -13.47 -20.88 -1.74
N TYR A 61 -13.30 -19.68 -2.28
CA TYR A 61 -14.29 -19.05 -3.15
C TYR A 61 -13.93 -19.36 -4.61
N ARG A 62 -14.89 -19.83 -5.40
CA ARG A 62 -14.76 -19.90 -6.86
C ARG A 62 -15.56 -18.76 -7.46
N ALA A 63 -15.02 -18.06 -8.46
CA ALA A 63 -15.77 -17.04 -9.20
C ALA A 63 -15.96 -17.45 -10.64
N ILE A 64 -17.16 -17.19 -11.16
CA ILE A 64 -17.47 -17.28 -12.59
C ILE A 64 -17.62 -15.86 -13.11
N ILE A 65 -16.69 -15.42 -13.94
CA ILE A 65 -16.73 -14.13 -14.62
C ILE A 65 -17.31 -14.34 -16.02
N THR A 66 -18.36 -13.61 -16.35
CA THR A 66 -18.98 -13.65 -17.68
C THR A 66 -18.55 -12.43 -18.49
N ILE A 67 -17.93 -12.66 -19.64
CA ILE A 67 -17.50 -11.62 -20.59
C ILE A 67 -18.19 -11.91 -21.92
N GLY A 68 -19.28 -11.19 -22.21
CA GLY A 68 -20.11 -11.47 -23.39
C GLY A 68 -20.72 -12.87 -23.32
N ASN A 69 -20.31 -13.77 -24.23
CA ASN A 69 -20.76 -15.17 -24.25
C ASN A 69 -19.74 -16.13 -23.62
N GLU A 70 -18.57 -15.64 -23.21
CA GLU A 70 -17.53 -16.45 -22.59
C GLU A 70 -17.68 -16.43 -21.07
N LYS A 71 -17.39 -17.58 -20.46
CA LYS A 71 -17.38 -17.75 -19.01
C LYS A 71 -15.98 -18.18 -18.59
N ILE A 72 -15.44 -17.51 -17.59
CA ILE A 72 -14.13 -17.78 -17.02
C ILE A 72 -14.34 -18.20 -15.58
N GLU A 73 -13.96 -19.43 -15.25
CA GLU A 73 -13.97 -19.95 -13.88
C GLU A 73 -12.59 -19.76 -13.27
N ILE A 74 -12.52 -19.10 -12.11
CA ILE A 74 -11.27 -18.83 -11.40
C ILE A 74 -11.38 -19.22 -9.93
N GLU A 75 -10.29 -19.70 -9.36
CA GLU A 75 -10.13 -19.84 -7.92
C GLU A 75 -9.77 -18.47 -7.33
N VAL A 76 -10.57 -18.02 -6.39
CA VAL A 76 -10.42 -16.74 -5.71
C VAL A 76 -9.66 -16.97 -4.41
N ASP A 77 -8.61 -16.18 -4.23
CA ASP A 77 -7.87 -16.10 -2.97
C ASP A 77 -8.48 -15.02 -2.07
N ASP A 78 -8.73 -13.84 -2.64
CA ASP A 78 -9.40 -12.73 -1.98
C ASP A 78 -10.27 -11.93 -2.96
N TYR A 79 -11.30 -11.25 -2.46
CA TYR A 79 -12.10 -10.34 -3.28
C TYR A 79 -12.60 -9.14 -2.47
N ASP A 80 -12.70 -8.01 -3.15
CA ASP A 80 -13.20 -6.77 -2.58
C ASP A 80 -14.29 -6.19 -3.49
N ILE A 81 -15.34 -5.62 -2.89
CA ILE A 81 -16.50 -5.07 -3.61
C ILE A 81 -16.64 -3.60 -3.23
N GLU A 82 -16.41 -2.73 -4.19
CA GLU A 82 -16.63 -1.29 -4.08
C GLU A 82 -17.81 -0.87 -4.98
N ASP A 83 -18.94 -0.51 -4.37
CA ASP A 83 -20.19 -0.16 -5.04
C ASP A 83 -20.68 -1.22 -6.04
N THR A 84 -20.44 -1.01 -7.34
CA THR A 84 -20.82 -1.93 -8.42
C THR A 84 -19.64 -2.68 -9.01
N ILE A 85 -18.42 -2.39 -8.54
CA ILE A 85 -17.18 -2.99 -9.04
C ILE A 85 -16.70 -4.04 -8.04
N ILE A 86 -16.31 -5.20 -8.58
CA ILE A 86 -15.64 -6.24 -7.82
C ILE A 86 -14.20 -6.38 -8.32
N LYS A 87 -13.28 -6.44 -7.35
CA LYS A 87 -11.87 -6.74 -7.52
C LYS A 87 -11.65 -8.16 -7.01
N ILE A 88 -11.15 -9.05 -7.86
CA ILE A 88 -10.91 -10.46 -7.54
C ILE A 88 -9.43 -10.73 -7.69
N GLU A 89 -8.81 -11.20 -6.61
CA GLU A 89 -7.44 -11.66 -6.57
C GLU A 89 -7.40 -13.19 -6.60
N THR A 90 -6.64 -13.72 -7.54
CA THR A 90 -6.42 -15.18 -7.65
C THR A 90 -5.15 -15.57 -6.91
N LYS A 91 -5.03 -16.86 -6.57
CA LYS A 91 -3.80 -17.43 -5.96
C LYS A 91 -2.54 -17.23 -6.79
N ASP A 92 -2.68 -17.00 -8.10
CA ASP A 92 -1.58 -16.71 -9.02
C ASP A 92 -1.21 -15.21 -9.04
N GLU A 93 -1.63 -14.42 -8.05
CA GLU A 93 -1.46 -12.95 -7.98
C GLU A 93 -2.05 -12.20 -9.19
N LYS A 94 -2.96 -12.83 -9.96
CA LYS A 94 -3.68 -12.15 -11.06
C LYS A 94 -4.89 -11.44 -10.51
N LEU A 95 -5.08 -10.22 -10.99
CA LEU A 95 -6.15 -9.33 -10.59
C LEU A 95 -7.20 -9.17 -11.70
N TYR A 96 -8.46 -9.39 -11.36
CA TYR A 96 -9.60 -9.16 -12.25
C TYR A 96 -10.48 -8.05 -11.68
N LEU A 97 -10.83 -7.07 -12.52
CA LEU A 97 -11.71 -5.97 -12.17
C LEU A 97 -12.89 -5.96 -13.14
N THR A 98 -14.10 -6.03 -12.61
CA THR A 98 -15.32 -6.07 -13.43
C THR A 98 -16.52 -5.60 -12.61
N ASP A 99 -17.66 -5.36 -13.27
CA ASP A 99 -18.92 -5.12 -12.56
C ASP A 99 -19.37 -6.39 -11.82
N THR A 100 -19.92 -6.24 -10.62
CA THR A 100 -20.53 -7.32 -9.82
C THR A 100 -21.60 -8.09 -10.59
N LYS A 101 -22.34 -7.41 -11.50
CA LYS A 101 -23.37 -8.03 -12.36
C LYS A 101 -22.84 -9.13 -13.29
N ASN A 102 -21.53 -9.10 -13.58
CA ASN A 102 -20.87 -10.02 -14.49
C ASN A 102 -20.21 -11.19 -13.73
N VAL A 103 -20.30 -11.24 -12.40
CA VAL A 103 -19.60 -12.21 -11.57
C VAL A 103 -20.58 -12.98 -10.70
N VAL A 104 -20.38 -14.29 -10.63
CA VAL A 104 -21.04 -15.15 -9.65
C VAL A 104 -19.97 -15.70 -8.71
N LEU A 105 -20.04 -15.32 -7.44
CA LEU A 105 -19.19 -15.85 -6.37
C LEU A 105 -19.85 -17.11 -5.78
N ILE A 106 -19.09 -18.19 -5.69
CA ILE A 106 -19.51 -19.49 -5.15
C ILE A 106 -18.66 -19.75 -3.91
N SER A 107 -19.31 -19.90 -2.76
CA SER A 107 -18.66 -20.36 -1.53
C SER A 107 -18.90 -21.86 -1.37
N ASP A 108 -17.83 -22.64 -1.27
CA ASP A 108 -17.94 -24.03 -0.82
C ASP A 108 -18.16 -24.01 0.70
N LYS A 109 -19.40 -23.77 1.12
CA LYS A 109 -19.78 -23.99 2.50
C LYS A 109 -19.71 -25.49 2.75
N LYS A 110 -18.67 -25.93 3.46
CA LYS A 110 -18.58 -27.32 3.94
C LYS A 110 -19.73 -27.51 4.93
N GLU A 111 -20.88 -27.98 4.46
CA GLU A 111 -21.95 -28.45 5.34
C GLU A 111 -21.38 -29.64 6.13
N ILE A 112 -21.01 -29.38 7.38
CA ILE A 112 -20.69 -30.42 8.35
C ILE A 112 -22.06 -30.95 8.80
N PHE A 113 -22.45 -32.10 8.24
CA PHE A 113 -23.62 -32.89 8.67
C PHE A 113 -23.52 -33.34 10.12
#